data_AF-A0A7Y4QTP3-F1
#
_entry.id   AF-A0A7Y4QTP3-F1
#
_cell.length_a   1.000
_cell.length_b   1.000
_cell.length_c   1.000
_cell.angle_alpha   90.00
_cell.angle_beta   90.00
_cell.angle_gamma   90.00
#
_symmetry.space_group_name_H-M   'P 1'
#
loop_
_entity.id
_entity.type
_entity.pdbx_description
1 polymer ?
#
loop_
_entity_poly.entity_id
_entity_poly.type
_entity_poly.pdbx_seq_one_letter_code
_entity_poly.pdbx_strand_id
1 'polypeptide(L)' 'MKKSTERNRLRRLLKESYRLNKLSLLKVSADKEQYLRILFTLSNSAYKSHTELSFKEISSGMPELLGKISERIK' A
#
# COMPACT_ATOMS: atom_id res chain seq x y z
N MET A 1 17.21 11.22 10.57
CA MET A 1 16.38 11.48 9.37
C MET A 1 16.79 10.53 8.26
N LYS A 2 15.89 9.69 7.73
CA LYS A 2 16.20 8.88 6.52
C LYS A 2 16.50 9.78 5.32
N LYS A 3 17.48 9.41 4.49
CA LYS A 3 17.90 10.19 3.31
C LYS A 3 16.75 10.27 2.29
N SER A 4 16.69 11.36 1.51
CA SER A 4 15.62 11.58 0.51
C SER A 4 15.43 10.39 -0.44
N THR A 5 16.52 9.74 -0.82
CA THR A 5 16.56 8.56 -1.69
C THR A 5 15.80 7.36 -1.12
N GLU A 6 15.89 7.11 0.18
CA GLU A 6 15.22 5.98 0.83
C GLU A 6 13.69 6.17 0.85
N ARG A 7 13.24 7.40 1.10
CA ARG A 7 11.81 7.75 1.02
C ARG A 7 11.27 7.52 -0.40
N ASN A 8 12.05 7.91 -1.42
CA ASN A 8 11.66 7.70 -2.81
C ASN A 8 11.68 6.23 -3.23
N ARG A 9 12.64 5.44 -2.74
CA ARG A 9 12.64 3.97 -2.91
C ARG A 9 11.36 3.39 -2.31
N LEU A 10 11.04 3.73 -1.07
CA LEU A 10 9.88 3.19 -0.37
C LEU A 10 8.55 3.56 -1.05
N ARG A 11 8.40 4.81 -1.50
CA ARG A 11 7.25 5.23 -2.32
C ARG A 11 7.12 4.41 -3.61
N ARG A 12 8.24 4.09 -4.29
CA ARG A 12 8.23 3.24 -5.48
C ARG A 12 7.77 1.82 -5.15
N LEU A 13 8.29 1.23 -4.09
CA LEU A 13 7.89 -0.12 -3.67
C LEU A 13 6.40 -0.19 -3.33
N LEU A 14 5.87 0.80 -2.60
CA LEU A 14 4.44 0.90 -2.28
C LEU A 14 3.58 1.03 -3.55
N LYS A 15 3.97 1.90 -4.49
CA LYS A 15 3.26 2.09 -5.76
C LYS A 15 3.21 0.81 -6.58
N GLU A 16 4.34 0.12 -6.73
CA GLU A 16 4.39 -1.13 -7.50
C GLU A 16 3.59 -2.24 -6.82
N SER A 17 3.72 -2.38 -5.50
CA SER A 17 2.93 -3.35 -4.76
C SER A 17 1.43 -3.09 -4.89
N TYR A 18 0.99 -1.83 -4.78
CA TYR A 18 -0.41 -1.46 -5.03
C TYR A 18 -0.83 -1.76 -6.47
N ARG A 19 0.00 -1.39 -7.47
CA ARG A 19 -0.28 -1.62 -8.89
C ARG A 19 -0.56 -3.09 -9.20
N LEU A 20 0.20 -4.00 -8.61
CA LEU A 20 0.05 -5.44 -8.82
C LEU A 20 -1.20 -6.02 -8.14
N ASN A 21 -1.67 -5.43 -7.03
CA ASN A 21 -2.71 -6.02 -6.20
C ASN A 21 -4.07 -5.31 -6.26
N LYS A 22 -4.16 -4.10 -6.85
CA LYS A 22 -5.37 -3.26 -6.81
C LYS A 22 -6.58 -3.78 -7.59
N LEU A 23 -6.42 -4.72 -8.51
CA LEU A 23 -7.49 -5.10 -9.46
C LEU A 23 -8.76 -5.58 -8.76
N SER A 24 -8.63 -6.43 -7.73
CA SER A 24 -9.77 -6.93 -6.98
C SER A 24 -10.53 -5.80 -6.28
N LEU A 25 -9.82 -4.86 -5.64
CA LEU A 25 -10.42 -3.70 -4.97
C LEU A 25 -11.12 -2.75 -5.97
N LEU A 26 -10.52 -2.51 -7.13
CA LEU A 26 -11.12 -1.67 -8.16
C LEU A 26 -12.42 -2.27 -8.70
N LYS A 27 -12.49 -3.60 -8.84
CA LYS A 27 -13.72 -4.29 -9.23
C LYS A 27 -14.83 -4.07 -8.22
N VAL A 28 -14.55 -4.29 -6.92
CA VAL A 28 -15.52 -4.04 -5.84
C VAL A 28 -15.99 -2.58 -5.83
N SER A 29 -15.06 -1.63 -6.00
CA SER A 29 -15.38 -0.20 -6.05
C SER A 29 -16.28 0.15 -7.23
N ALA A 30 -16.02 -0.45 -8.40
CA ALA A 30 -16.81 -0.23 -9.61
C ALA A 30 -18.22 -0.83 -9.48
N ASP A 31 -18.33 -2.05 -8.95
CA ASP A 31 -19.61 -2.74 -8.72
C ASP A 31 -20.53 -1.95 -7.74
N LYS A 32 -19.95 -1.09 -6.91
CA LYS A 32 -20.66 -0.23 -5.94
C LYS A 32 -20.84 1.21 -6.40
N GLU A 33 -20.38 1.55 -7.61
CA GLU A 33 -20.35 2.94 -8.12
C GLU A 33 -19.64 3.93 -7.18
N GLN A 34 -18.65 3.46 -6.42
CA GLN A 34 -17.88 4.28 -5.49
C GLN A 34 -16.56 4.72 -6.09
N TYR A 35 -16.19 5.98 -5.84
CA TYR A 35 -14.88 6.51 -6.19
C TYR A 35 -13.93 6.40 -5.00
N LEU A 36 -12.97 5.48 -5.09
CA LEU A 36 -12.00 5.26 -4.02
C LEU A 36 -10.74 6.14 -4.19
N ARG A 37 -10.40 6.90 -3.15
CA ARG A 37 -9.13 7.62 -3.02
C ARG A 37 -8.34 7.05 -1.84
N ILE A 38 -7.14 6.54 -2.09
CA ILE A 38 -6.30 5.89 -1.07
C ILE A 38 -5.05 6.74 -0.81
N LEU A 39 -4.81 7.06 0.47
CA LEU A 39 -3.58 7.69 0.93
C LEU A 39 -2.74 6.69 1.71
N PHE A 40 -1.52 6.41 1.24
CA PHE A 40 -0.55 5.60 1.97
C PHE A 40 0.34 6.47 2.85
N THR A 41 0.35 6.17 4.15
CA THR A 41 1.24 6.81 5.13
C THR A 41 2.08 5.76 5.83
N LEU A 42 3.33 6.09 6.09
CA LEU A 42 4.25 5.25 6.86
C LEU A 42 4.20 5.69 8.32
N SER A 43 3.98 4.75 9.23
CA SER A 43 4.04 5.03 10.66
C SER A 43 5.48 5.34 11.08
N ASN A 44 5.65 6.16 12.12
CA ASN A 44 6.97 6.44 12.71
C ASN A 44 7.67 5.17 13.21
N SER A 45 6.91 4.13 13.59
CA SER A 45 7.46 2.82 13.96
C SER A 45 8.11 2.12 12.77
N ALA A 46 7.48 2.14 11.59
CA ALA A 46 8.02 1.54 10.36
C ALA A 46 9.35 2.19 9.91
N TYR A 47 9.55 3.47 10.23
CA TYR A 47 10.83 4.16 9.95
C TYR A 47 11.97 3.77 10.90
N LYS A 48 11.64 3.41 12.15
CA LYS A 48 12.63 3.10 13.20
C LYS A 48 13.04 1.63 13.21
N SER A 49 12.11 0.70 12.93
CA SER A 49 12.36 -0.75 13.01
C SER A 49 12.99 -1.35 11.76
N HIS A 50 12.76 -0.76 10.59
CA HIS A 50 13.24 -1.30 9.31
C HIS A 50 14.16 -0.29 8.65
N THR A 51 15.47 -0.46 8.84
CA THR A 51 16.50 0.29 8.11
C THR A 51 16.28 0.17 6.60
N GLU A 52 15.88 -1.01 6.11
CA GLU A 52 15.48 -1.23 4.72
C GLU A 52 14.25 -2.13 4.61
N LEU A 53 13.09 -1.56 4.30
CA LEU A 53 11.93 -2.35 3.88
C LEU A 53 12.18 -2.89 2.47
N SER A 54 12.18 -4.22 2.33
CA SER A 54 12.28 -4.90 1.05
C SER A 54 10.94 -4.86 0.30
N PHE A 55 10.98 -5.11 -1.02
CA PHE A 55 9.75 -5.27 -1.80
C PHE A 55 8.90 -6.43 -1.28
N LYS A 56 9.54 -7.53 -0.86
CA LYS A 56 8.84 -8.74 -0.41
C LYS A 56 7.97 -8.44 0.81
N GLU A 57 8.52 -7.75 1.82
CA GLU A 57 7.80 -7.36 3.04
C GLU A 57 6.61 -6.42 2.76
N ILE A 58 6.79 -5.47 1.84
CA ILE A 58 5.70 -4.57 1.45
C ILE A 58 4.64 -5.33 0.64
N SER A 59 5.09 -6.18 -0.29
CA SER A 59 4.22 -6.91 -1.18
C SER A 59 3.36 -7.94 -0.46
N SER A 60 3.85 -8.56 0.61
CA SER A 60 3.09 -9.55 1.37
C SER A 60 1.95 -8.92 2.16
N GLY A 61 2.13 -7.71 2.68
CA GLY A 61 1.09 -7.01 3.45
C GLY A 61 0.03 -6.29 2.59
N MET A 62 0.33 -6.00 1.31
CA MET A 62 -0.58 -5.23 0.46
C MET A 62 -1.90 -5.96 0.15
N PRO A 63 -1.93 -7.25 -0.25
CA PRO A 63 -3.19 -7.97 -0.47
C PRO A 63 -4.10 -7.94 0.75
N GLU A 64 -3.54 -8.16 1.95
CA GLU A 64 -4.30 -8.14 3.21
C GLU A 64 -4.89 -6.75 3.47
N LEU A 65 -4.10 -5.69 3.28
CA LEU A 65 -4.56 -4.31 3.46
C LEU A 65 -5.71 -3.96 2.49
N LEU A 66 -5.57 -4.31 1.21
CA LEU A 66 -6.61 -4.05 0.20
C LEU A 66 -7.85 -4.91 0.44
N GLY A 67 -7.69 -6.13 0.97
CA GLY A 67 -8.78 -6.99 1.42
C GLY A 67 -9.63 -6.32 2.51
N LYS A 68 -8.98 -5.80 3.56
CA LYS A 68 -9.65 -5.06 4.64
C LYS A 68 -10.37 -3.80 4.14
N ILE A 69 -9.81 -3.10 3.15
CA ILE A 69 -10.50 -1.96 2.52
C ILE A 69 -11.73 -2.47 1.75
N SER A 70 -11.56 -3.54 0.96
CA SER A 70 -12.63 -4.16 0.18
C SER A 70 -13.79 -4.59 1.08
N GLU A 71 -13.51 -5.19 2.24
CA GLU A 71 -14.53 -5.59 3.21
C GLU A 71 -15.31 -4.42 3.81
N ARG A 72 -14.69 -3.25 3.94
CA ARG A 72 -15.35 -2.04 4.48
C ARG A 72 -16.21 -1.30 3.45
N ILE A 73 -15.92 -1.50 2.16
CA ILE A 73 -16.70 -0.88 1.07
C ILE A 73 -17.74 -1.83 0.48
N LYS A 74 -17.68 -3.14 0.81
CA LYS A 74 -18.72 -4.13 0.50
C LYS A 74 -20.01 -3.80 1.25
#